data_AF-A0A7Y8XZ94-F1
#
_entry.id   AF-A0A7Y8XZ94-F1
#
_cell.length_a   1.000
_cell.length_b   1.000
_cell.length_c   1.000
_cell.angle_alpha   90.00
_cell.angle_beta   90.00
_cell.angle_gamma   90.00
#
_symmetry.space_group_name_H-M   'P 1'
#
loop_
_entity.id
_entity.type
_entity.pdbx_description
1 polymer ?
#
loop_
_entity_poly.entity_id
_entity_poly.type
_entity_poly.pdbx_seq_one_letter_code
_entity_poly.pdbx_strand_id
1 'polypeptide(L)'
;MVAGKVISRRNYYCGRENSACFDRDFALPAKRYAQMTTTMNPQEIEDNREWSKIYLQQFVDNLKGNTFIEAVENLIKQFNSELSKEIEDHIEAENEFQQPLHLDTDYWEDKLLALTEMNIVYAYKEFEVNLKRLIKMTYKIDTRDLFRWQSIEVFLKSKGIKLSTLKSFKEVNEIRLVNNSIKHSNKIENELKKIAEFKSREYMDYNSLYKFYHRVKNHPYIFLEDLSTHIYDNLYNFDEKRLDFIANLYAERMDKESAIKFMELLKTKY
;
A
#
# COMPACT_ATOMS: atom_id res chain seq x y z
N MET A 1 2.97 -16.98 48.83
CA MET A 1 3.02 -15.60 48.31
C MET A 1 3.58 -15.63 46.90
N VAL A 2 2.73 -15.53 45.88
CA VAL A 2 3.14 -15.32 44.48
C VAL A 2 2.16 -14.30 43.92
N ALA A 3 2.66 -13.10 43.61
CA ALA A 3 1.86 -11.98 43.12
C ALA A 3 1.53 -12.19 41.63
N GLY A 4 0.25 -12.39 41.33
CA GLY A 4 -0.28 -12.45 39.97
C GLY A 4 -0.29 -11.06 39.32
N LYS A 5 0.39 -10.94 38.17
CA LYS A 5 0.35 -9.74 37.33
C LYS A 5 -0.98 -9.71 36.58
N VAL A 6 -1.85 -8.77 36.96
CA VAL A 6 -3.09 -8.46 36.25
C VAL A 6 -2.74 -7.78 34.92
N ILE A 7 -3.01 -8.46 33.80
CA ILE A 7 -2.90 -7.89 32.45
C ILE A 7 -4.14 -7.02 32.22
N SER A 8 -3.95 -5.70 32.26
CA SER A 8 -4.96 -4.71 31.89
C SER A 8 -5.25 -4.80 30.39
N ARG A 9 -6.41 -5.37 30.03
CA ARG A 9 -6.96 -5.30 28.67
C ARG A 9 -7.49 -3.88 28.44
N ARG A 10 -6.82 -3.09 27.58
CA ARG A 10 -7.40 -1.86 27.04
C ARG A 10 -8.46 -2.22 26.01
N ASN A 11 -9.73 -2.15 26.41
CA ASN A 11 -10.87 -2.16 25.50
C ASN A 11 -10.91 -0.84 24.73
N TYR A 12 -10.79 -0.88 23.41
CA TYR A 12 -11.06 0.25 22.54
C TYR A 12 -12.54 0.21 22.14
N TYR A 13 -13.40 0.88 22.92
CA TYR A 13 -14.75 1.22 22.47
C TYR A 13 -14.68 2.54 21.71
N CYS A 14 -14.90 2.49 20.40
CA CYS A 14 -15.18 3.65 19.57
C CYS A 14 -16.69 3.76 19.44
N GLY A 15 -17.29 4.75 20.09
CA GLY A 15 -18.73 5.02 20.01
C GLY A 15 -19.09 5.50 18.61
N ARG A 16 -20.25 5.04 18.11
CA ARG A 16 -20.88 5.60 16.92
C ARG A 16 -21.38 7.00 17.25
N GLU A 17 -20.77 8.00 16.64
CA GLU A 17 -21.35 9.24 16.12
C GLU A 17 -20.20 10.20 15.81
N ASN A 18 -20.40 11.09 14.84
CA ASN A 18 -19.38 11.91 14.17
C ASN A 18 -18.68 12.93 15.08
N SER A 19 -17.84 12.48 16.02
CA SER A 19 -16.92 13.35 16.77
C SER A 19 -15.47 13.01 16.44
N ALA A 20 -14.77 14.00 15.91
CA ALA A 20 -13.40 13.96 15.42
C ALA A 20 -12.43 13.22 16.36
N CYS A 21 -11.81 12.15 15.86
CA CYS A 21 -10.62 11.54 16.45
C CYS A 21 -9.34 12.32 16.07
N PHE A 22 -9.35 13.65 16.23
CA PHE A 22 -8.20 14.50 15.85
C PHE A 22 -7.24 14.81 17.01
N ASP A 23 -7.56 14.42 18.24
CA ASP A 23 -6.88 14.94 19.45
C ASP A 23 -5.97 13.95 20.21
N ARG A 24 -5.51 12.85 19.61
CA ARG A 24 -4.53 11.97 20.30
C ARG A 24 -3.08 12.12 19.86
N ASP A 25 -2.82 12.78 18.73
CA ASP A 25 -1.46 12.92 18.20
C ASP A 25 -0.75 14.22 18.61
N PHE A 26 -1.43 15.14 19.31
CA PHE A 26 -0.82 16.41 19.78
C PHE A 26 -0.23 16.36 21.20
N ALA A 27 -0.42 15.27 21.94
CA ALA A 27 0.21 15.09 23.25
C ALA A 27 1.65 14.57 23.12
N LEU A 28 2.57 15.41 22.62
CA LEU A 28 4.01 15.15 22.78
C LEU A 28 4.35 15.17 24.29
N PRO A 29 5.17 14.23 24.81
CA PRO A 29 5.57 14.24 26.21
C PRO A 29 6.28 15.54 26.57
N ALA A 30 5.90 16.16 27.69
CA ALA A 30 6.34 17.49 28.15
C ALA A 30 7.86 17.74 28.10
N LYS A 31 8.68 16.69 28.16
CA LYS A 31 10.15 16.76 28.06
C LYS A 31 10.67 17.14 26.65
N ARG A 32 9.86 17.08 25.59
CA ARG A 32 10.27 17.44 24.22
C ARG A 32 10.13 18.93 23.88
N TYR A 33 9.30 19.67 24.61
CA TYR A 33 9.08 21.10 24.35
C TYR A 33 10.29 21.99 24.70
N ALA A 34 11.19 21.49 25.56
CA ALA A 34 12.36 22.26 26.01
C ALA A 34 13.54 22.29 25.01
N GLN A 35 13.47 21.56 23.89
CA GLN A 35 14.57 21.47 22.90
C GLN A 35 14.21 22.01 21.50
N MET A 36 13.02 22.59 21.32
CA MET A 36 12.53 23.13 20.04
C MET A 36 12.32 24.65 20.11
N THR A 37 13.39 25.41 20.36
CA THR A 37 13.33 26.89 20.32
C THR A 37 14.24 27.51 19.26
N THR A 38 14.62 26.75 18.23
CA THR A 38 15.06 27.38 16.98
C THR A 38 13.80 27.77 16.23
N THR A 39 13.43 29.04 16.33
CA THR A 39 12.35 29.60 15.51
C THR A 39 12.79 29.54 14.05
N MET A 40 12.26 28.55 13.30
CA MET A 40 12.41 28.54 11.84
C MET A 40 11.93 29.88 11.28
N ASN A 41 12.71 30.48 10.40
CA ASN A 41 12.31 31.72 9.74
C ASN A 41 11.22 31.43 8.67
N PRO A 42 10.44 32.42 8.23
CA PRO A 42 9.37 32.20 7.24
C PRO A 42 9.85 31.58 5.92
N GLN A 43 11.03 31.98 5.43
CA GLN A 43 11.62 31.42 4.22
C GLN A 43 11.94 29.92 4.39
N GLU A 44 12.51 29.52 5.52
CA GLU A 44 12.78 28.11 5.83
C GLU A 44 11.50 27.28 5.89
N ILE A 45 10.39 27.84 6.35
CA ILE A 45 9.09 27.15 6.38
C ILE A 45 8.59 26.92 4.96
N GLU A 46 8.64 27.93 4.10
CA GLU A 46 8.21 27.82 2.72
C GLU A 46 9.14 26.89 1.91
N ASP A 47 10.46 27.01 2.09
CA ASP A 47 11.43 26.11 1.46
C ASP A 47 11.19 24.66 1.87
N ASN A 48 11.00 24.39 3.17
CA ASN A 48 10.70 23.04 3.66
C ASN A 48 9.39 22.49 3.09
N ARG A 49 8.39 23.37 2.91
CA ARG A 49 7.12 23.00 2.29
C ARG A 49 7.33 22.62 0.83
N GLU A 50 8.02 23.45 0.05
CA GLU A 50 8.32 23.17 -1.37
C GLU A 50 9.17 21.92 -1.55
N TRP A 51 10.21 21.73 -0.72
CA TRP A 51 10.99 20.50 -0.72
C TRP A 51 10.15 19.26 -0.44
N SER A 52 9.22 19.35 0.52
CA SER A 52 8.34 18.22 0.83
C SER A 52 7.38 17.90 -0.33
N LYS A 53 6.89 18.92 -1.04
CA LYS A 53 6.08 18.76 -2.26
C LYS A 53 6.86 18.05 -3.37
N ILE A 54 8.06 18.57 -3.69
CA ILE A 54 8.94 18.00 -4.73
C ILE A 54 9.29 16.55 -4.39
N TYR A 55 9.63 16.28 -3.13
CA TYR A 55 10.00 14.95 -2.68
C TYR A 55 8.85 13.94 -2.83
N LEU A 56 7.62 14.33 -2.51
CA LEU A 56 6.44 13.48 -2.67
C LEU A 56 6.20 13.09 -4.13
N GLN A 57 6.43 14.03 -5.05
CA GLN A 57 6.29 13.80 -6.48
C GLN A 57 7.43 12.90 -7.01
N GLN A 58 8.67 13.19 -6.64
CA GLN A 58 9.85 12.39 -7.02
C GLN A 58 9.80 10.97 -6.45
N PHE A 59 9.24 10.78 -5.25
CA PHE A 59 9.10 9.46 -4.64
C PHE A 59 8.36 8.51 -5.59
N VAL A 60 7.25 8.98 -6.17
CA VAL A 60 6.46 8.16 -7.10
C VAL A 60 7.22 7.91 -8.39
N ASP A 61 7.88 8.92 -8.98
CA ASP A 61 8.64 8.72 -10.21
C ASP A 61 9.80 7.72 -10.05
N ASN A 62 10.43 7.69 -8.88
CA ASN A 62 11.48 6.71 -8.54
C ASN A 62 10.97 5.27 -8.37
N LEU A 63 9.64 5.05 -8.37
CA LEU A 63 9.05 3.70 -8.40
C LEU A 63 8.93 3.14 -9.82
N LYS A 64 9.18 3.94 -10.87
CA LYS A 64 9.14 3.49 -12.26
C LYS A 64 10.42 2.70 -12.59
N GLY A 65 10.24 1.44 -12.98
CA GLY A 65 11.32 0.56 -13.43
C GLY A 65 11.70 -0.47 -12.37
N ASN A 66 11.35 -1.73 -12.62
CA ASN A 66 11.70 -2.83 -11.75
C ASN A 66 12.50 -3.90 -12.51
N THR A 67 13.80 -3.96 -12.23
CA THR A 67 14.74 -4.89 -12.85
C THR A 67 14.47 -6.36 -12.50
N PHE A 68 13.80 -6.63 -11.38
CA PHE A 68 13.42 -7.99 -11.00
C PHE A 68 12.31 -8.53 -11.92
N ILE A 69 11.30 -7.71 -12.21
CA ILE A 69 10.19 -8.11 -13.08
C ILE A 69 10.70 -8.47 -14.48
N GLU A 70 11.62 -7.66 -15.02
CA GLU A 70 12.23 -7.92 -16.32
C GLU A 70 13.03 -9.24 -16.33
N ALA A 71 13.79 -9.52 -15.28
CA ALA A 71 14.55 -10.76 -15.16
C ALA A 71 13.63 -11.99 -15.12
N VAL A 72 12.53 -11.94 -14.34
CA VAL A 72 11.57 -13.04 -14.28
C VAL A 72 10.79 -13.18 -15.59
N GLU A 73 10.40 -12.09 -16.24
CA GLU A 73 9.74 -12.14 -17.55
C GLU A 73 10.64 -12.80 -18.61
N ASN A 74 11.95 -12.56 -18.57
CA ASN A 74 12.90 -13.23 -19.46
C ASN A 74 13.01 -14.74 -19.16
N LEU A 75 13.03 -15.15 -17.89
CA LEU A 75 13.01 -16.56 -17.50
C LEU A 75 11.71 -17.26 -17.93
N ILE A 76 10.56 -16.61 -17.75
CA ILE A 76 9.26 -17.15 -18.21
C ILE A 76 9.27 -17.35 -19.73
N LYS A 77 9.81 -16.39 -20.49
CA LYS A 77 9.95 -16.53 -21.96
C LYS A 77 10.84 -17.71 -22.33
N GLN A 78 11.98 -17.87 -21.64
CA GLN A 78 12.88 -18.99 -21.86
C GLN A 78 12.17 -20.33 -21.60
N PHE A 79 11.55 -20.51 -20.43
CA PHE A 79 10.88 -21.77 -20.09
C PHE A 79 9.68 -22.08 -20.98
N ASN A 80 8.92 -21.07 -21.41
CA ASN A 80 7.87 -21.27 -22.42
C ASN A 80 8.47 -21.77 -23.75
N SER A 81 9.61 -21.24 -24.18
CA SER A 81 10.26 -21.69 -25.41
C SER A 81 10.82 -23.12 -25.30
N GLU A 82 11.30 -23.52 -24.12
CA GLU A 82 11.75 -24.89 -23.84
C GLU A 82 10.57 -25.86 -23.79
N LEU A 83 9.47 -25.50 -23.13
CA LEU A 83 8.23 -26.27 -23.12
C LEU A 83 7.65 -26.47 -24.53
N SER A 84 7.60 -25.42 -25.35
CA SER A 84 7.12 -25.53 -26.73
C SER A 84 7.95 -26.52 -27.55
N LYS A 85 9.29 -26.49 -27.41
CA LYS A 85 10.18 -27.42 -28.11
C LYS A 85 9.97 -28.86 -27.67
N GLU A 86 9.86 -29.10 -26.36
CA GLU A 86 9.61 -30.44 -25.82
C GLU A 86 8.30 -31.02 -26.39
N ILE A 87 7.25 -30.19 -26.46
CA ILE A 87 5.97 -30.58 -27.07
C ILE A 87 6.13 -30.89 -28.56
N GLU A 88 6.86 -30.06 -29.32
CA GLU A 88 7.12 -30.28 -30.75
C GLU A 88 7.91 -31.57 -30.99
N ASP A 89 9.03 -31.76 -30.28
CA ASP A 89 9.89 -32.94 -30.40
C ASP A 89 9.11 -34.24 -30.10
N HIS A 90 8.20 -34.20 -29.12
CA HIS A 90 7.34 -35.32 -28.82
C HIS A 90 6.26 -35.58 -29.88
N ILE A 91 5.62 -34.53 -30.42
CA ILE A 91 4.65 -34.68 -31.52
C ILE A 91 5.33 -35.31 -32.74
N GLU A 92 6.58 -34.94 -33.02
CA GLU A 92 7.37 -35.55 -34.10
C GLU A 92 7.71 -37.02 -33.80
N ALA A 93 8.07 -37.35 -32.56
CA ALA A 93 8.45 -38.70 -32.12
C ALA A 93 7.27 -39.68 -31.91
N GLU A 94 6.04 -39.20 -31.63
CA GLU A 94 4.84 -40.03 -31.52
C GLU A 94 4.47 -40.75 -32.83
N ASN A 95 5.09 -40.37 -33.97
CA ASN A 95 5.01 -41.13 -35.21
C ASN A 95 5.79 -42.46 -35.19
N GLU A 96 6.64 -42.73 -34.18
CA GLU A 96 7.44 -43.96 -34.11
C GLU A 96 7.35 -44.76 -32.80
N PHE A 97 7.15 -44.18 -31.61
CA PHE A 97 7.01 -44.95 -30.35
C PHE A 97 6.16 -44.27 -29.27
N GLN A 98 5.30 -45.03 -28.58
CA GLN A 98 4.51 -44.61 -27.42
C GLN A 98 5.39 -44.44 -26.16
N GLN A 99 6.03 -43.28 -25.99
CA GLN A 99 6.64 -42.85 -24.71
C GLN A 99 5.72 -41.82 -24.01
N PRO A 100 5.64 -41.78 -22.67
CA PRO A 100 4.70 -40.93 -21.96
C PRO A 100 5.20 -39.47 -21.85
N LEU A 101 4.64 -38.58 -22.68
CA LEU A 101 4.77 -37.11 -22.71
C LEU A 101 4.58 -36.39 -21.36
N HIS A 102 3.93 -37.05 -20.39
CA HIS A 102 3.41 -36.40 -19.20
C HIS A 102 4.45 -35.94 -18.17
N LEU A 103 5.58 -36.63 -18.01
CA LEU A 103 6.52 -36.30 -16.92
C LEU A 103 7.32 -35.01 -17.15
N ASP A 104 7.74 -34.77 -18.40
CA ASP A 104 8.59 -33.63 -18.72
C ASP A 104 7.78 -32.34 -18.93
N THR A 105 6.53 -32.44 -19.39
CA THR A 105 5.61 -31.30 -19.50
C THR A 105 5.16 -30.78 -18.13
N ASP A 106 4.79 -31.68 -17.20
CA ASP A 106 4.43 -31.33 -15.82
C ASP A 106 5.58 -30.57 -15.12
N TYR A 107 6.83 -30.96 -15.36
CA TYR A 107 8.01 -30.30 -14.78
C TYR A 107 8.15 -28.82 -15.22
N TRP A 108 7.90 -28.53 -16.49
CA TRP A 108 7.94 -27.16 -17.00
C TRP A 108 6.77 -26.32 -16.51
N GLU A 109 5.57 -26.90 -16.45
CA GLU A 109 4.38 -26.23 -15.92
C GLU A 109 4.56 -25.84 -14.45
N ASP A 110 5.14 -26.72 -13.62
CA ASP A 110 5.46 -26.44 -12.22
C ASP A 110 6.46 -25.27 -12.08
N LYS A 111 7.48 -25.21 -12.93
CA LYS A 111 8.42 -24.08 -12.95
C LYS A 111 7.75 -22.77 -13.33
N LEU A 112 6.93 -22.79 -14.39
CA LEU A 112 6.20 -21.62 -14.87
C LEU A 112 5.21 -21.10 -13.81
N LEU A 113 4.52 -22.02 -13.14
CA LEU A 113 3.65 -21.73 -12.00
C LEU A 113 4.44 -21.05 -10.89
N ALA A 114 5.54 -21.65 -10.43
CA ALA A 114 6.36 -21.11 -9.35
C ALA A 114 6.90 -19.70 -9.66
N LEU A 115 7.41 -19.47 -10.89
CA LEU A 115 7.87 -18.14 -11.31
C LEU A 115 6.75 -17.09 -11.29
N THR A 116 5.55 -17.48 -11.70
CA THR A 116 4.39 -16.59 -11.74
C THR A 116 3.87 -16.28 -10.34
N GLU A 117 3.86 -17.27 -9.45
CA GLU A 117 3.57 -17.06 -8.02
C GLU A 117 4.56 -16.07 -7.39
N MET A 118 5.86 -16.23 -7.67
CA MET A 118 6.90 -15.33 -7.21
C MET A 118 6.67 -13.89 -7.67
N ASN A 119 6.29 -13.68 -8.93
CA ASN A 119 5.96 -12.35 -9.46
C ASN A 119 4.84 -11.66 -8.67
N ILE A 120 3.77 -12.39 -8.35
CA ILE A 120 2.62 -11.83 -7.61
C ILE A 120 3.02 -11.52 -6.17
N VAL A 121 3.73 -12.44 -5.50
CA VAL A 121 4.20 -12.24 -4.12
C VAL A 121 5.14 -11.05 -4.04
N TYR A 122 6.07 -10.94 -4.99
CA TYR A 122 7.02 -9.84 -5.07
C TYR A 122 6.32 -8.51 -5.36
N ALA A 123 5.41 -8.45 -6.33
CA ALA A 123 4.66 -7.24 -6.65
C ALA A 123 3.87 -6.70 -5.43
N TYR A 124 3.22 -7.59 -4.67
CA TYR A 124 2.55 -7.19 -3.44
C TYR A 124 3.53 -6.72 -2.36
N LYS A 125 4.68 -7.39 -2.24
CA LYS A 125 5.70 -7.03 -1.24
C LYS A 125 6.30 -5.67 -1.52
N GLU A 126 6.65 -5.39 -2.78
CA GLU A 126 7.15 -4.10 -3.23
C GLU A 126 6.11 -3.01 -2.95
N PHE A 127 4.85 -3.24 -3.34
CA PHE A 127 3.74 -2.34 -3.04
C PHE A 127 3.66 -2.00 -1.54
N GLU A 128 3.68 -3.00 -0.67
CA GLU A 128 3.58 -2.81 0.78
C GLU A 128 4.75 -1.98 1.33
N VAL A 129 5.98 -2.24 0.85
CA VAL A 129 7.17 -1.50 1.23
C VAL A 129 7.04 -0.04 0.81
N ASN A 130 6.62 0.22 -0.42
CA ASN A 130 6.51 1.57 -0.96
C ASN A 130 5.35 2.35 -0.32
N LEU A 131 4.21 1.71 -0.06
CA LEU A 131 3.10 2.31 0.69
C LEU A 131 3.52 2.74 2.10
N LYS A 132 4.25 1.87 2.83
CA LYS A 132 4.77 2.20 4.16
C LYS A 132 5.79 3.32 4.10
N ARG A 133 6.70 3.31 3.13
CA ARG A 133 7.68 4.38 2.93
C ARG A 133 6.99 5.72 2.69
N LEU A 134 6.02 5.75 1.78
CA LEU A 134 5.22 6.93 1.47
C LEU A 134 4.58 7.51 2.73
N ILE A 135 3.83 6.69 3.48
CA ILE A 135 3.16 7.12 4.72
C ILE A 135 4.16 7.58 5.79
N LYS A 136 5.28 6.85 5.96
CA LYS A 136 6.32 7.19 6.94
C LYS A 136 6.94 8.55 6.65
N MET A 137 7.25 8.80 5.39
CA MET A 137 7.92 10.03 4.95
C MET A 137 7.00 11.25 5.09
N THR A 138 5.71 11.09 4.77
CA THR A 138 4.75 12.21 4.77
C THR A 138 4.24 12.54 6.16
N TYR A 139 3.87 11.53 6.96
CA TYR A 139 3.26 11.76 8.28
C TYR A 139 4.23 11.59 9.46
N LYS A 140 5.49 11.20 9.21
CA LYS A 140 6.53 11.01 10.25
C LYS A 140 6.12 10.07 11.38
N ILE A 141 5.26 9.10 11.09
CA ILE A 141 4.77 8.11 12.05
C ILE A 141 5.60 6.83 12.05
N ASP A 142 5.51 6.08 13.14
CA ASP A 142 6.03 4.72 13.19
C ASP A 142 5.13 3.80 12.35
N THR A 143 5.73 3.03 11.45
CA THR A 143 5.02 2.13 10.54
C THR A 143 4.92 0.70 11.07
N ARG A 144 5.46 0.44 12.27
CA ARG A 144 5.35 -0.88 12.93
C ARG A 144 3.91 -1.35 13.05
N ASP A 145 2.98 -0.43 13.34
CA ASP A 145 1.54 -0.75 13.50
C ASP A 145 0.76 -0.81 12.16
N LEU A 146 1.40 -0.38 11.05
CA LEU A 146 0.83 -0.41 9.70
C LEU A 146 1.08 -1.74 8.97
N PHE A 147 1.34 -2.81 9.71
CA PHE A 147 1.54 -4.14 9.12
C PHE A 147 0.23 -4.80 8.65
N ARG A 148 -0.92 -4.35 9.17
CA ARG A 148 -2.25 -4.84 8.76
C ARG A 148 -2.87 -3.86 7.77
N TRP A 149 -3.47 -4.38 6.70
CA TRP A 149 -4.19 -3.57 5.71
C TRP A 149 -5.27 -2.69 6.36
N GLN A 150 -6.00 -3.24 7.34
CA GLN A 150 -7.03 -2.51 8.07
C GLN A 150 -6.44 -1.34 8.89
N SER A 151 -5.22 -1.48 9.42
CA SER A 151 -4.55 -0.36 10.11
C SER A 151 -4.26 0.79 9.15
N ILE A 152 -3.85 0.47 7.92
CA ILE A 152 -3.61 1.48 6.87
C ILE A 152 -4.92 2.16 6.48
N GLU A 153 -6.00 1.40 6.29
CA GLU A 153 -7.31 1.94 5.96
C GLU A 153 -7.83 2.90 7.04
N VAL A 154 -7.77 2.50 8.31
CA VAL A 154 -8.17 3.33 9.45
C VAL A 154 -7.31 4.59 9.53
N PHE A 155 -6.00 4.44 9.35
CA PHE A 155 -5.06 5.56 9.38
C PHE A 155 -5.39 6.59 8.28
N LEU A 156 -5.47 6.17 7.02
CA LEU A 156 -5.75 7.07 5.90
C LEU A 156 -7.14 7.70 6.00
N LYS A 157 -8.13 6.94 6.47
CA LYS A 157 -9.48 7.47 6.73
C LYS A 157 -9.45 8.58 7.79
N SER A 158 -8.62 8.47 8.82
CA SER A 158 -8.45 9.54 9.82
C SER A 158 -7.84 10.82 9.24
N LYS A 159 -7.15 10.72 8.10
CA LYS A 159 -6.64 11.84 7.31
C LYS A 159 -7.64 12.30 6.22
N GLY A 160 -8.86 11.76 6.21
CA GLY A 160 -9.88 12.09 5.22
C GLY A 160 -9.70 11.39 3.86
N ILE A 161 -8.77 10.44 3.75
CA ILE A 161 -8.49 9.72 2.50
C ILE A 161 -9.18 8.36 2.55
N LYS A 162 -10.15 8.14 1.65
CA LYS A 162 -10.89 6.87 1.57
C LYS A 162 -10.23 5.95 0.54
N LEU A 163 -9.66 4.83 1.00
CA LEU A 163 -8.96 3.89 0.11
C LEU A 163 -9.79 3.41 -1.07
N SER A 164 -11.10 3.18 -0.86
CA SER A 164 -11.99 2.68 -1.91
C SER A 164 -12.24 3.66 -3.06
N THR A 165 -11.86 4.94 -2.90
CA THR A 165 -12.03 5.96 -3.96
C THR A 165 -10.74 6.17 -4.76
N LEU A 166 -9.63 5.58 -4.32
CA LEU A 166 -8.37 5.69 -5.02
C LEU A 166 -8.39 4.88 -6.32
N LYS A 167 -7.73 5.40 -7.35
CA LYS A 167 -7.50 4.69 -8.60
C LYS A 167 -6.81 3.36 -8.33
N SER A 168 -7.22 2.33 -9.06
CA SER A 168 -6.63 0.99 -8.98
C SER A 168 -6.73 0.29 -7.61
N PHE A 169 -7.56 0.79 -6.68
CA PHE A 169 -7.77 0.15 -5.39
C PHE A 169 -8.26 -1.30 -5.52
N LYS A 170 -9.15 -1.55 -6.47
CA LYS A 170 -9.72 -2.88 -6.71
C LYS A 170 -8.60 -3.87 -7.05
N GLU A 171 -7.76 -3.54 -8.02
CA GLU A 171 -6.69 -4.40 -8.53
C GLU A 171 -5.61 -4.64 -7.47
N VAL A 172 -5.24 -3.61 -6.70
CA VAL A 172 -4.32 -3.77 -5.55
C VAL A 172 -4.91 -4.71 -4.50
N ASN A 173 -6.21 -4.59 -4.22
CA ASN A 173 -6.89 -5.48 -3.30
C ASN A 173 -6.98 -6.92 -3.86
N GLU A 174 -7.16 -7.10 -5.16
CA GLU A 174 -7.09 -8.41 -5.83
C GLU A 174 -5.70 -9.03 -5.69
N ILE A 175 -4.62 -8.27 -5.93
CA ILE A 175 -3.23 -8.72 -5.71
C ILE A 175 -3.05 -9.18 -4.26
N ARG A 176 -3.53 -8.42 -3.28
CA ARG A 176 -3.48 -8.79 -1.86
C ARG A 176 -4.16 -10.13 -1.61
N LEU A 177 -5.35 -10.34 -2.16
CA LEU A 177 -6.11 -11.58 -1.98
C LEU A 177 -5.37 -12.77 -2.61
N VAL A 178 -4.86 -12.62 -3.84
CA VAL A 178 -4.12 -13.70 -4.54
C VAL A 178 -2.82 -14.03 -3.82
N ASN A 179 -2.03 -13.03 -3.42
CA ASN A 179 -0.81 -13.24 -2.63
C ASN A 179 -1.09 -13.96 -1.30
N ASN A 180 -2.19 -13.64 -0.62
CA ASN A 180 -2.56 -14.32 0.61
C ASN A 180 -2.93 -15.78 0.35
N SER A 181 -3.61 -16.06 -0.76
CA SER A 181 -3.91 -17.42 -1.19
C SER A 181 -2.63 -18.18 -1.48
N ILE A 182 -1.74 -17.69 -2.34
CA ILE A 182 -0.45 -18.35 -2.67
C ILE A 182 0.34 -18.73 -1.42
N LYS A 183 0.31 -17.90 -0.37
CA LYS A 183 1.04 -18.16 0.89
C LYS A 183 0.42 -19.21 1.80
N HIS A 184 -0.88 -19.48 1.67
CA HIS A 184 -1.63 -20.26 2.64
C HIS A 184 -2.36 -21.47 2.02
N SER A 185 -2.83 -21.32 0.78
CA SER A 185 -3.50 -22.35 0.01
C SER A 185 -3.54 -22.02 -1.49
N ASN A 186 -3.14 -22.96 -2.35
CA ASN A 186 -3.35 -22.86 -3.80
C ASN A 186 -4.81 -23.12 -4.23
N LYS A 187 -5.73 -23.18 -3.26
CA LYS A 187 -7.17 -23.36 -3.47
C LYS A 187 -7.86 -22.02 -3.68
N ILE A 188 -8.74 -21.95 -4.67
CA ILE A 188 -9.51 -20.75 -4.99
C ILE A 188 -10.73 -20.66 -4.07
N GLU A 189 -10.67 -19.74 -3.11
CA GLU A 189 -11.79 -19.40 -2.23
C GLU A 189 -12.85 -18.54 -2.93
N ASN A 190 -14.04 -18.43 -2.32
CA ASN A 190 -15.18 -17.68 -2.89
C ASN A 190 -14.85 -16.21 -3.21
N GLU A 191 -13.96 -15.57 -2.44
CA GLU A 191 -13.53 -14.20 -2.72
C GLU A 191 -12.70 -14.10 -4.01
N LEU A 192 -11.86 -15.09 -4.29
CA LEU A 192 -11.06 -15.15 -5.51
C LEU A 192 -11.92 -15.46 -6.73
N LYS A 193 -13.03 -16.18 -6.59
CA LYS A 193 -13.98 -16.43 -7.70
C LYS A 193 -14.63 -15.16 -8.25
N LYS A 194 -14.50 -14.02 -7.57
CA LYS A 194 -14.94 -12.71 -8.08
C LYS A 194 -13.97 -12.11 -9.10
N ILE A 195 -12.74 -12.63 -9.14
CA ILE A 195 -11.69 -12.23 -10.07
C ILE A 195 -11.89 -13.01 -11.38
N ALA A 196 -11.83 -12.31 -12.52
CA ALA A 196 -12.21 -12.85 -13.83
C ALA A 196 -11.41 -14.12 -14.18
N GLU A 197 -10.13 -14.15 -13.87
CA GLU A 197 -9.21 -15.24 -14.17
C GLU A 197 -9.50 -16.54 -13.39
N PHE A 198 -10.21 -16.43 -12.26
CA PHE A 198 -10.41 -17.52 -11.29
C PHE A 198 -11.88 -17.96 -11.15
N LYS A 199 -12.82 -17.30 -11.85
CA LYS A 199 -14.28 -17.43 -11.63
C LYS A 199 -14.81 -18.88 -11.66
N SER A 200 -14.25 -19.72 -12.52
CA SER A 200 -14.69 -21.11 -12.73
C SER A 200 -13.61 -22.14 -12.36
N ARG A 201 -12.58 -21.75 -11.62
CA ARG A 201 -11.47 -22.62 -11.26
C ARG A 201 -11.53 -23.03 -9.80
N GLU A 202 -11.03 -24.23 -9.50
CA GLU A 202 -10.86 -24.73 -8.13
C GLU A 202 -9.45 -24.49 -7.60
N TYR A 203 -8.46 -24.49 -8.48
CA TYR A 203 -7.04 -24.33 -8.18
C TYR A 203 -6.41 -23.26 -9.07
N MET A 204 -5.35 -22.64 -8.56
CA MET A 204 -4.50 -21.73 -9.33
C MET A 204 -3.56 -22.53 -10.22
N ASP A 205 -3.55 -22.22 -11.50
CA ASP A 205 -2.60 -22.76 -12.47
C ASP A 205 -1.79 -21.63 -13.12
N TYR A 206 -0.72 -22.01 -13.83
CA TYR A 206 0.15 -21.06 -14.51
C TYR A 206 -0.63 -20.08 -15.39
N ASN A 207 -1.52 -20.58 -16.25
CA ASN A 207 -2.25 -19.78 -17.22
C ASN A 207 -3.14 -18.71 -16.58
N SER A 208 -3.85 -19.06 -15.51
CA SER A 208 -4.73 -18.15 -14.77
C SER A 208 -3.94 -17.09 -14.00
N LEU A 209 -2.87 -17.48 -13.30
CA LEU A 209 -2.01 -16.55 -12.59
C LEU A 209 -1.25 -15.61 -13.53
N TYR A 210 -0.80 -16.13 -14.67
CA TYR A 210 -0.06 -15.34 -15.65
C TYR A 210 -0.95 -14.24 -16.24
N LYS A 211 -2.18 -14.60 -16.67
CA LYS A 211 -3.17 -13.64 -17.16
C LYS A 211 -3.52 -12.60 -16.09
N PHE A 212 -3.72 -13.05 -14.85
CA PHE A 212 -3.99 -12.17 -13.72
C PHE A 212 -2.85 -11.18 -13.52
N TYR A 213 -1.61 -11.66 -13.40
CA TYR A 213 -0.43 -10.83 -13.19
C TYR A 213 -0.26 -9.78 -14.28
N HIS A 214 -0.37 -10.17 -15.55
CA HIS A 214 -0.24 -9.25 -16.67
C HIS A 214 -1.30 -8.15 -16.68
N ARG A 215 -2.52 -8.44 -16.22
CA ARG A 215 -3.56 -7.42 -16.04
C ARG A 215 -3.20 -6.46 -14.91
N VAL A 216 -2.72 -6.95 -13.78
CA VAL A 216 -2.61 -6.14 -12.55
C VAL A 216 -1.23 -5.51 -12.32
N LYS A 217 -0.18 -5.92 -13.03
CA LYS A 217 1.22 -5.57 -12.70
C LYS A 217 1.53 -4.07 -12.57
N ASN A 218 0.84 -3.20 -13.30
CA ASN A 218 1.06 -1.76 -13.25
C ASN A 218 0.17 -1.02 -12.24
N HIS A 219 -0.86 -1.68 -11.70
CA HIS A 219 -1.85 -1.05 -10.82
C HIS A 219 -1.31 -0.61 -9.46
N PRO A 220 -0.35 -1.31 -8.81
CA PRO A 220 0.29 -0.80 -7.59
C PRO A 220 0.90 0.58 -7.75
N TYR A 221 1.54 0.86 -8.88
CA TYR A 221 2.13 2.16 -9.18
C TYR A 221 1.05 3.24 -9.30
N ILE A 222 0.02 2.98 -10.12
CA ILE A 222 -1.11 3.91 -10.34
C ILE A 222 -1.79 4.26 -9.00
N PHE A 223 -1.95 3.26 -8.14
CA PHE A 223 -2.51 3.46 -6.80
C PHE A 223 -1.63 4.37 -5.93
N LEU A 224 -0.30 4.15 -5.92
CA LEU A 224 0.62 4.95 -5.12
C LEU A 224 0.72 6.40 -5.62
N GLU A 225 0.63 6.62 -6.93
CA GLU A 225 0.54 7.94 -7.55
C GLU A 225 -0.75 8.68 -7.16
N ASP A 226 -1.89 8.01 -7.22
CA ASP A 226 -3.17 8.61 -6.83
C ASP A 226 -3.22 8.88 -5.33
N LEU A 227 -2.67 7.99 -4.51
CA LEU A 227 -2.54 8.19 -3.06
C LEU A 227 -1.61 9.35 -2.74
N SER A 228 -0.48 9.50 -3.43
CA SER A 228 0.43 10.63 -3.18
C SER A 228 -0.25 11.97 -3.48
N THR A 229 -1.08 12.02 -4.52
CA THR A 229 -1.90 13.20 -4.87
C THR A 229 -2.89 13.53 -3.75
N HIS A 230 -3.62 12.54 -3.22
CA HIS A 230 -4.54 12.76 -2.11
C HIS A 230 -3.82 13.17 -0.81
N ILE A 231 -2.62 12.64 -0.57
CA ILE A 231 -1.78 13.07 0.56
C ILE A 231 -1.31 14.51 0.36
N TYR A 232 -0.93 14.89 -0.87
CA TYR A 232 -0.56 16.26 -1.20
C TYR A 232 -1.70 17.22 -0.87
N ASP A 233 -2.91 16.93 -1.35
CA ASP A 233 -4.09 17.75 -1.09
C ASP A 233 -4.39 17.82 0.41
N ASN A 234 -4.28 16.69 1.10
CA ASN A 234 -4.45 16.65 2.55
C ASN A 234 -3.43 17.51 3.30
N LEU A 235 -2.17 17.59 2.85
CA LEU A 235 -1.12 18.30 3.58
C LEU A 235 -0.99 19.77 3.19
N TYR A 236 -1.30 20.13 1.95
CA TYR A 236 -0.90 21.44 1.40
C TYR A 236 -2.04 22.26 0.81
N ASN A 237 -3.20 21.64 0.56
CA ASN A 237 -4.38 22.34 0.02
C ASN A 237 -5.36 22.70 1.15
N PHE A 238 -5.49 24.00 1.40
CA PHE A 238 -6.38 24.58 2.40
C PHE A 238 -7.38 25.50 1.72
N ASP A 239 -8.41 24.90 1.14
CA ASP A 239 -9.52 25.65 0.55
C ASP A 239 -10.32 26.43 1.63
N GLU A 240 -11.15 27.37 1.20
CA GLU A 240 -11.94 28.21 2.10
C GLU A 240 -12.80 27.38 3.06
N LYS A 241 -13.38 26.27 2.59
CA LYS A 241 -14.22 25.39 3.42
C LYS A 241 -13.41 24.72 4.53
N ARG A 242 -12.21 24.25 4.23
CA ARG A 242 -11.31 23.65 5.21
C ARG A 242 -10.80 24.69 6.19
N LEU A 243 -10.46 25.89 5.72
CA LEU A 243 -10.05 26.99 6.58
C LEU A 243 -11.17 27.40 7.53
N ASP A 244 -12.41 27.54 7.03
CA ASP A 244 -13.60 27.84 7.84
C ASP A 244 -13.87 26.74 8.88
N PHE A 245 -13.81 25.47 8.47
CA PHE A 245 -13.94 24.34 9.40
C PHE A 245 -12.90 24.39 10.53
N ILE A 246 -11.62 24.63 10.20
CA ILE A 246 -10.55 24.74 11.20
C ILE A 246 -10.79 25.95 12.12
N ALA A 247 -11.18 27.10 11.56
CA ALA A 247 -11.47 28.31 12.32
C ALA A 247 -12.61 28.06 13.32
N ASN A 248 -13.71 27.46 12.87
CA ASN A 248 -14.85 27.11 13.73
C ASN A 248 -14.45 26.12 14.83
N LEU A 249 -13.66 25.08 14.51
CA LEU A 249 -13.17 24.10 15.47
C LEU A 249 -12.38 24.76 16.62
N TYR A 250 -11.53 25.74 16.31
CA TYR A 250 -10.76 26.44 17.32
C TYR A 250 -11.59 27.50 18.05
N ALA A 251 -12.49 28.20 17.36
CA ALA A 251 -13.38 29.19 17.97
C ALA A 251 -14.31 28.61 19.04
N GLU A 252 -14.73 27.35 18.89
CA GLU A 252 -15.53 26.63 19.90
C GLU A 252 -14.76 26.33 21.19
N ARG A 253 -13.42 26.31 21.15
CA ARG A 253 -12.56 25.80 22.24
C ARG A 253 -11.63 26.85 22.84
N MET A 254 -11.33 27.91 22.11
CA MET A 254 -10.43 28.98 22.54
C MET A 254 -11.23 30.19 23.03
N ASP A 255 -10.81 30.76 24.15
CA ASP A 255 -11.23 32.12 24.51
C ASP A 255 -10.56 33.16 23.59
N LYS A 256 -11.07 34.39 23.65
CA LYS A 256 -10.61 35.50 22.81
C LYS A 256 -9.11 35.80 22.99
N GLU A 257 -8.59 35.73 24.21
CA GLU A 257 -7.19 36.05 24.50
C GLU A 257 -6.25 34.99 23.90
N SER A 258 -6.59 33.72 24.09
CA SER A 258 -5.88 32.56 23.52
C SER A 258 -5.90 32.58 21.99
N ALA A 259 -7.04 32.93 21.38
CA ALA A 259 -7.17 33.06 19.94
C ALA A 259 -6.28 34.19 19.38
N ILE A 260 -6.25 35.37 20.03
CA ILE A 260 -5.36 36.47 19.65
C ILE A 260 -3.90 36.04 19.71
N LYS A 261 -3.49 35.38 20.80
CA LYS A 261 -2.12 34.87 20.96
C LYS A 261 -1.76 33.85 19.87
N PHE A 262 -2.68 32.95 19.53
CA PHE A 262 -2.48 31.97 18.46
C PHE A 262 -2.31 32.65 17.09
N MET A 263 -3.13 33.66 16.77
CA MET A 263 -3.00 34.43 15.52
C MET A 263 -1.65 35.15 15.43
N GLU A 264 -1.20 35.79 16.51
CA GLU A 264 0.11 36.45 16.53
C GLU A 264 1.26 35.44 16.37
N LEU A 265 1.20 34.29 17.06
CA LEU A 265 2.18 33.23 16.86
C LEU A 265 2.20 32.73 15.41
N LEU A 266 1.05 32.58 14.76
CA LEU A 266 0.98 32.17 13.35
C LEU A 266 1.58 33.23 12.41
N LYS A 267 1.28 34.52 12.62
CA LYS A 267 1.89 35.62 11.87
C LYS A 267 3.41 35.67 12.02
N THR A 268 3.96 35.31 13.18
CA THR A 268 5.44 35.27 13.31
C THR A 268 6.10 34.16 12.48
N LYS A 269 5.30 33.21 11.94
CA LYS A 269 5.77 32.12 11.09
C LYS A 269 5.65 32.42 9.60
N TYR A 270 4.91 33.46 9.21
CA TYR A 270 4.62 33.84 7.82
C TYR A 270 4.75 35.35 7.64
#